data_AF-A0A8T4LST5-F1
#
_entry.id   AF-A0A8T4LST5-F1
#
_cell.length_a   1.000
_cell.length_b   1.000
_cell.length_c   1.000
_cell.angle_alpha   90.00
_cell.angle_beta   90.00
_cell.angle_gamma   90.00
#
_symmetry.space_group_name_H-M   'P 1'
#
loop_
_entity.id
_entity.type
_entity.pdbx_description
1 polymer ?
#
loop_
_entity_poly.entity_id
_entity_poly.type
_entity_poly.pdbx_seq_one_letter_code
_entity_poly.pdbx_strand_id
1 'polypeptide(L)'
;MKTTFAFISLLFLASIAFSFPASDYLYPGESEASVSSDSFTLDSSTSSFTLVKISSNPVFLLKDDVPVTDITLIAQYLREYYQTRLYPSEEELGELRQFFVDFNASRDAEVAIFLGSDVKFKAESTCRQQTGLSTIMMCSTQSECNALAGIICALYEGSSCDPGILGAGIYPYAVAVSSLDTQMAAVFSALDTMTQDNMNDKLTILSGTIAPLRTAANSLAHSTLRMPTTEGDICMPGTCYAGQSCWTECSQLISICPSEILPTSKLDLAAAKISSLQGRVASLSQPEAVSMQVAAATQERLAYRDNALLAAEYTSKYNALKARHAPVVETAENASSLVMNAQLDAKLSVLHSAAESIETSIASKDFSRLNFSFAQYENASGELAPIVANENLTASYWKAIDAQDDASDALLSAGWAVNSNNQQELEGYNRLVFRMRALDGTFQPPLSDAQYSQLSQNYTGLTSDINAFIAST
;
A
#
# COMPACT_ATOMS: atom_id res chain seq x y z
N MET A 1 -18.40 4.04 -57.49
CA MET A 1 -18.19 3.25 -56.24
C MET A 1 -16.71 3.00 -55.93
N LYS A 2 -15.80 3.98 -56.11
CA LYS A 2 -14.39 3.87 -55.67
C LYS A 2 -13.92 5.01 -54.77
N THR A 3 -14.69 6.10 -54.69
CA THR A 3 -14.40 7.27 -53.83
C THR A 3 -15.01 7.15 -52.42
N THR A 4 -16.02 6.31 -52.22
CA THR A 4 -16.70 6.15 -50.93
C THR A 4 -15.92 5.27 -49.93
N PHE A 5 -15.11 4.33 -50.42
CA PHE A 5 -14.29 3.47 -49.56
C PHE A 5 -13.05 4.19 -49.00
N ALA A 6 -12.47 5.15 -49.74
CA ALA A 6 -11.33 5.92 -49.27
C ALA A 6 -11.69 6.89 -48.13
N PHE A 7 -12.93 7.39 -48.10
CA PHE A 7 -13.40 8.31 -47.06
C PHE A 7 -13.71 7.59 -45.73
N ILE A 8 -14.21 6.34 -45.78
CA ILE A 8 -14.49 5.53 -44.58
C ILE A 8 -13.19 5.03 -43.94
N SER A 9 -12.17 4.70 -44.73
CA SER A 9 -10.84 4.36 -44.20
C SER A 9 -10.10 5.58 -43.63
N LEU A 10 -10.30 6.79 -44.18
CA LEU A 10 -9.75 8.02 -43.59
C LEU A 10 -10.47 8.42 -42.28
N LEU A 11 -11.79 8.16 -42.17
CA LEU A 11 -12.57 8.34 -40.94
C LEU A 11 -12.19 7.33 -39.85
N PHE A 12 -11.77 6.11 -40.21
CA PHE A 12 -11.24 5.12 -39.26
C PHE A 12 -9.77 5.38 -38.85
N LEU A 13 -8.98 6.05 -39.70
CA LEU A 13 -7.62 6.49 -39.37
C LEU A 13 -7.59 7.79 -38.55
N ALA A 14 -8.63 8.63 -38.65
CA ALA A 14 -8.81 9.80 -37.80
C ALA A 14 -9.48 9.49 -36.44
N SER A 15 -10.03 8.28 -36.26
CA SER A 15 -10.53 7.79 -34.96
C SER A 15 -9.49 7.05 -34.13
N ILE A 16 -8.22 7.04 -34.55
CA ILE A 16 -7.10 6.87 -33.61
C ILE A 16 -6.93 8.24 -32.92
N ALA A 17 -7.96 8.62 -32.15
CA ALA A 17 -7.85 9.70 -31.19
C ALA A 17 -6.67 9.35 -30.28
N PHE A 18 -5.86 10.36 -29.99
CA PHE A 18 -4.69 10.27 -29.12
C PHE A 18 -5.08 9.61 -27.79
N SER A 19 -4.92 8.30 -27.65
CA SER A 19 -5.15 7.65 -26.36
C SER A 19 -4.06 8.12 -25.42
N PHE A 20 -4.45 8.61 -24.24
CA PHE A 20 -3.51 9.04 -23.21
C PHE A 20 -2.42 7.97 -22.97
N PRO A 21 -1.12 8.28 -23.22
CA PRO A 21 -0.03 7.31 -23.12
C PRO A 21 0.34 7.10 -21.64
N ALA A 22 -0.43 6.27 -20.94
CA ALA A 22 -0.22 5.99 -19.51
C ALA A 22 1.18 5.44 -19.20
N SER A 23 1.82 4.78 -20.19
CA SER A 23 3.20 4.28 -20.14
C SER A 23 4.22 5.33 -19.71
N ASP A 24 4.05 6.57 -20.15
CA ASP A 24 5.00 7.67 -19.91
C ASP A 24 4.99 8.15 -18.45
N TYR A 25 4.01 7.70 -17.69
CA TYR A 25 3.75 8.10 -16.31
C TYR A 25 4.01 6.97 -15.30
N LEU A 26 4.40 5.77 -15.76
CA LEU A 26 4.67 4.61 -14.90
C LEU A 26 5.98 4.78 -14.14
N TYR A 27 5.94 4.51 -12.83
CA TYR A 27 7.13 4.43 -11.99
C TYR A 27 7.89 3.13 -12.21
N PRO A 28 9.19 3.06 -11.86
CA PRO A 28 9.95 1.81 -11.92
C PRO A 28 9.27 0.72 -11.10
N GLY A 29 9.01 -0.43 -11.72
CA GLY A 29 8.30 -1.56 -11.10
C GLY A 29 6.79 -1.59 -11.37
N GLU A 30 6.21 -0.54 -11.95
CA GLU A 30 4.85 -0.56 -12.48
C GLU A 30 4.85 -1.10 -13.92
N SER A 31 3.74 -1.75 -14.33
CA SER A 31 3.59 -2.36 -15.64
C SER A 31 2.39 -1.80 -16.37
N GLU A 32 2.48 -1.66 -17.69
CA GLU A 32 1.33 -1.30 -18.52
C GLU A 32 0.15 -2.27 -18.34
N ALA A 33 0.43 -3.55 -18.02
CA ALA A 33 -0.60 -4.54 -17.77
C ALA A 33 -1.44 -4.25 -16.50
N SER A 34 -0.96 -3.41 -15.59
CA SER A 34 -1.73 -2.99 -14.41
C SER A 34 -2.52 -1.70 -14.63
N VAL A 35 -2.42 -1.10 -15.82
CA VAL A 35 -3.20 0.07 -16.22
C VAL A 35 -4.60 -0.39 -16.63
N SER A 36 -5.61 0.24 -16.04
CA SER A 36 -7.01 0.07 -16.43
C SER A 36 -7.69 1.43 -16.46
N SER A 37 -8.80 1.54 -17.17
CA SER A 37 -9.52 2.81 -17.31
C SER A 37 -11.03 2.59 -17.30
N ASP A 38 -11.73 3.51 -16.63
CA ASP A 38 -13.19 3.59 -16.69
C ASP A 38 -13.56 4.89 -17.42
N SER A 39 -14.13 4.75 -18.62
CA SER A 39 -14.62 5.89 -19.39
C SER A 39 -16.08 6.18 -19.09
N PHE A 40 -16.42 7.46 -18.93
CA PHE A 40 -17.77 7.91 -18.61
C PHE A 40 -18.05 9.30 -19.19
N THR A 41 -19.33 9.67 -19.20
CA THR A 41 -19.79 11.01 -19.50
C THR A 41 -20.54 11.58 -18.30
N LEU A 42 -20.40 12.87 -18.09
CA LEU A 42 -21.09 13.64 -17.07
C LEU A 42 -22.32 14.31 -17.69
N ASP A 43 -23.40 14.47 -16.94
CA ASP A 43 -24.62 15.11 -17.45
C ASP A 43 -24.39 16.62 -17.68
N SER A 44 -23.50 17.23 -16.89
CA SER A 44 -23.10 18.63 -17.00
C SER A 44 -22.17 18.93 -18.19
N SER A 45 -21.70 17.91 -18.93
CA SER A 45 -20.69 18.10 -19.97
C SER A 45 -20.80 17.14 -21.14
N THR A 46 -20.56 17.64 -22.35
CA THR A 46 -20.40 16.79 -23.55
C THR A 46 -19.00 16.19 -23.66
N SER A 47 -18.10 16.50 -22.72
CA SER A 47 -16.71 16.01 -22.72
C SER A 47 -16.68 14.53 -22.34
N SER A 48 -15.73 13.81 -22.89
CA SER A 48 -15.41 12.45 -22.47
C SER A 48 -14.53 12.50 -21.21
N PHE A 49 -14.84 11.67 -20.22
CA PHE A 49 -14.02 11.53 -19.02
C PHE A 49 -13.49 10.11 -18.92
N THR A 50 -12.26 9.98 -18.43
CA THR A 50 -11.65 8.67 -18.20
C THR A 50 -10.93 8.68 -16.85
N LEU A 51 -11.32 7.78 -15.94
CA LEU A 51 -10.60 7.54 -14.69
C LEU A 51 -9.56 6.45 -14.95
N VAL A 52 -8.29 6.83 -15.00
CA VAL A 52 -7.17 5.89 -15.17
C VAL A 52 -6.75 5.37 -13.81
N LYS A 53 -6.56 4.06 -13.73
CA LYS A 53 -6.10 3.33 -12.54
C LYS A 53 -4.82 2.56 -12.85
N ILE A 54 -3.88 2.59 -11.92
CA ILE A 54 -2.66 1.76 -11.96
C ILE A 54 -2.71 0.82 -10.75
N SER A 55 -2.67 -0.49 -11.00
CA SER A 55 -2.81 -1.52 -9.96
C SER A 55 -4.08 -1.32 -9.12
N SER A 56 -5.19 -0.99 -9.79
CA SER A 56 -6.51 -0.64 -9.21
C SER A 56 -6.59 0.68 -8.44
N ASN A 57 -5.50 1.42 -8.26
CA ASN A 57 -5.51 2.73 -7.61
C ASN A 57 -5.80 3.84 -8.64
N PRO A 58 -6.80 4.70 -8.41
CA PRO A 58 -7.09 5.81 -9.32
C PRO A 58 -5.96 6.85 -9.27
N VAL A 59 -5.42 7.19 -10.45
CA VAL A 59 -4.23 8.05 -10.58
C VAL A 59 -4.47 9.30 -11.42
N PHE A 60 -5.24 9.20 -12.50
CA PHE A 60 -5.58 10.34 -13.36
C PHE A 60 -7.07 10.39 -13.58
N LEU A 61 -7.60 11.62 -13.55
CA LEU A 61 -8.85 11.94 -14.21
C LEU A 61 -8.51 12.66 -15.52
N LEU A 62 -8.92 12.08 -16.64
CA LEU A 62 -8.77 12.69 -17.95
C LEU A 62 -10.09 13.34 -18.37
N LYS A 63 -10.00 14.51 -19.02
CA LYS A 63 -11.07 15.16 -19.74
C LYS A 63 -10.62 15.32 -21.19
N ASP A 64 -11.31 14.66 -22.11
CA ASP A 64 -10.94 14.60 -23.54
C ASP A 64 -9.46 14.20 -23.74
N ASP A 65 -9.07 13.10 -23.08
CA ASP A 65 -7.71 12.52 -23.06
C ASP A 65 -6.61 13.40 -22.44
N VAL A 66 -6.96 14.53 -21.81
CA VAL A 66 -6.03 15.41 -21.11
C VAL A 66 -6.19 15.29 -19.60
N PRO A 67 -5.11 15.10 -18.81
CA PRO A 67 -5.18 15.11 -17.35
C PRO A 67 -5.77 16.41 -16.79
N VAL A 68 -6.78 16.29 -15.95
CA VAL A 68 -7.30 17.39 -15.15
C VAL A 68 -6.32 17.63 -14.00
N THR A 69 -5.78 18.84 -13.88
CA THR A 69 -4.79 19.19 -12.85
C THR A 69 -5.35 20.02 -11.69
N ASP A 70 -6.54 20.59 -11.87
CA ASP A 70 -7.21 21.39 -10.83
C ASP A 70 -7.94 20.47 -9.85
N ILE A 71 -7.54 20.53 -8.58
CA ILE A 71 -8.07 19.72 -7.49
C ILE A 71 -9.60 19.90 -7.34
N THR A 72 -10.08 21.13 -7.50
CA THR A 72 -11.50 21.48 -7.38
C THR A 72 -12.31 20.86 -8.50
N LEU A 73 -11.78 20.89 -9.73
CA LEU A 73 -12.41 20.26 -10.88
C LEU A 73 -12.41 18.74 -10.78
N ILE A 74 -11.31 18.12 -10.32
CA ILE A 74 -11.25 16.68 -10.06
C ILE A 74 -12.36 16.29 -9.07
N ALA A 75 -12.45 17.00 -7.95
CA ALA A 75 -13.48 16.75 -6.94
C ALA A 75 -14.90 16.93 -7.48
N GLN A 76 -15.14 17.98 -8.27
CA GLN A 76 -16.43 18.22 -8.90
C GLN A 76 -16.83 17.08 -9.83
N TYR A 77 -15.95 16.70 -10.76
CA TYR A 77 -16.22 15.70 -11.78
C TYR A 77 -16.39 14.29 -11.19
N LEU A 78 -15.56 13.89 -10.22
CA LEU A 78 -15.70 12.60 -9.55
C LEU A 78 -16.96 12.54 -8.68
N ARG A 79 -17.34 13.64 -8.03
CA ARG A 79 -18.60 13.72 -7.28
C ARG A 79 -19.81 13.58 -8.21
N GLU A 80 -19.81 14.27 -9.35
CA GLU A 80 -20.89 14.15 -10.33
C GLU A 80 -20.97 12.74 -10.92
N TYR A 81 -19.82 12.13 -11.26
CA TYR A 81 -19.77 10.74 -11.72
C TYR A 81 -20.33 9.78 -10.68
N TYR A 82 -19.95 9.95 -9.41
CA TYR A 82 -20.50 9.18 -8.31
C TYR A 82 -22.02 9.33 -8.22
N GLN A 83 -22.53 10.56 -8.23
CA GLN A 83 -23.97 10.85 -8.12
C GLN A 83 -24.79 10.30 -9.29
N THR A 84 -24.29 10.42 -10.51
CA THR A 84 -25.05 10.08 -11.73
C THR A 84 -24.94 8.61 -12.13
N ARG A 85 -23.83 7.94 -11.79
CA ARG A 85 -23.54 6.57 -12.29
C ARG A 85 -23.45 5.51 -11.22
N LEU A 86 -23.00 5.86 -10.01
CA LEU A 86 -22.70 4.86 -8.96
C LEU A 86 -23.71 4.88 -7.81
N TYR A 87 -24.14 6.07 -7.41
CA TYR A 87 -25.07 6.28 -6.31
C TYR A 87 -26.40 5.57 -6.61
N PRO A 88 -26.96 4.80 -5.66
CA PRO A 88 -28.23 4.13 -5.84
C PRO A 88 -29.37 5.12 -6.09
N SER A 89 -30.25 4.78 -7.02
CA SER A 89 -31.48 5.54 -7.22
C SER A 89 -32.41 5.42 -6.02
N GLU A 90 -33.33 6.38 -5.87
CA GLU A 90 -34.41 6.33 -4.87
C GLU A 90 -35.23 5.04 -4.97
N GLU A 91 -35.43 4.51 -6.19
CA GLU A 91 -36.13 3.25 -6.42
C GLU A 91 -35.36 2.06 -5.86
N GLU A 92 -34.04 2.01 -6.05
CA GLU A 92 -33.19 0.94 -5.51
C GLU A 92 -33.12 0.97 -3.97
N LEU A 93 -33.05 2.17 -3.38
CA LEU A 93 -33.09 2.34 -1.92
C LEU A 93 -34.48 2.04 -1.36
N GLY A 94 -35.54 2.39 -2.10
CA GLY A 94 -36.92 2.05 -1.78
C GLY A 94 -37.16 0.54 -1.78
N GLU A 95 -36.65 -0.18 -2.78
CA GLU A 95 -36.70 -1.65 -2.85
C GLU A 95 -35.96 -2.29 -1.66
N LEU A 96 -34.75 -1.81 -1.36
CA LEU A 96 -33.98 -2.31 -0.21
C LEU A 96 -34.74 -2.10 1.11
N ARG A 97 -35.30 -0.90 1.31
CA ARG A 97 -36.15 -0.60 2.47
C ARG A 97 -37.35 -1.53 2.54
N GLN A 98 -38.00 -1.81 1.40
CA GLN A 98 -39.19 -2.64 1.36
C GLN A 98 -38.92 -4.08 1.82
N PHE A 99 -37.75 -4.65 1.53
CA PHE A 99 -37.41 -5.99 2.04
C PHE A 99 -37.42 -6.06 3.57
N PHE A 100 -36.91 -5.04 4.23
CA PHE A 100 -36.90 -4.94 5.70
C PHE A 100 -38.29 -4.60 6.27
N VAL A 101 -39.06 -3.74 5.59
CA VAL A 101 -40.45 -3.44 5.97
C VAL A 101 -41.31 -4.71 5.91
N ASP A 102 -41.24 -5.46 4.81
CA ASP A 102 -41.97 -6.71 4.62
C ASP A 102 -41.58 -7.76 5.68
N PHE A 103 -40.27 -7.90 5.92
CA PHE A 103 -39.76 -8.80 6.94
C PHE A 103 -40.27 -8.42 8.33
N ASN A 104 -40.21 -7.14 8.71
CA ASN A 104 -40.67 -6.70 10.03
C ASN A 104 -42.20 -6.79 10.18
N ALA A 105 -42.96 -6.51 9.12
CA ALA A 105 -44.41 -6.65 9.13
C ALA A 105 -44.86 -8.12 9.32
N SER A 106 -44.08 -9.09 8.82
CA SER A 106 -44.41 -10.51 8.94
C SER A 106 -44.43 -11.05 10.37
N ARG A 107 -43.76 -10.36 11.30
CA ARG A 107 -43.74 -10.70 12.74
C ARG A 107 -45.15 -10.73 13.35
N ASP A 108 -46.02 -9.86 12.86
CA ASP A 108 -47.39 -9.72 13.34
C ASP A 108 -48.44 -10.16 12.30
N ALA A 109 -48.02 -11.00 11.34
CA ALA A 109 -48.91 -11.55 10.34
C ALA A 109 -50.01 -12.42 11.00
N GLU A 110 -51.19 -12.40 10.38
CA GLU A 110 -52.29 -13.26 10.81
C GLU A 110 -52.02 -14.72 10.45
N VAL A 111 -51.87 -15.55 11.48
CA VAL A 111 -51.68 -17.00 11.35
C VAL A 111 -52.90 -17.73 11.92
N ALA A 112 -53.33 -18.79 11.24
CA ALA A 112 -54.40 -19.65 11.75
C ALA A 112 -53.91 -20.44 12.98
N ILE A 113 -54.80 -20.67 13.96
CA ILE A 113 -54.46 -21.46 15.16
C ILE A 113 -54.01 -22.89 14.78
N PHE A 114 -54.66 -23.48 13.77
CA PHE A 114 -54.35 -24.79 13.20
C PHE A 114 -54.86 -24.84 11.74
N LEU A 115 -54.58 -25.92 11.00
CA LEU A 115 -54.87 -26.00 9.55
C LEU A 115 -56.35 -25.83 9.30
N GLY A 116 -56.70 -24.92 8.41
CA GLY A 116 -58.10 -24.69 8.04
C GLY A 116 -58.95 -24.08 9.16
N SER A 117 -58.34 -23.56 10.24
CA SER A 117 -59.07 -22.72 11.21
C SER A 117 -59.41 -21.37 10.58
N ASP A 118 -60.68 -20.96 10.67
CA ASP A 118 -61.12 -19.61 10.32
C ASP A 118 -60.66 -18.56 11.35
N VAL A 119 -60.22 -19.01 12.54
CA VAL A 119 -59.71 -18.13 13.59
C VAL A 119 -58.22 -17.91 13.38
N LYS A 120 -57.85 -16.64 13.22
CA LYS A 120 -56.46 -16.18 13.03
C LYS A 120 -56.04 -15.24 14.14
N PHE A 121 -54.77 -15.31 14.49
CA PHE A 121 -54.13 -14.42 15.46
C PHE A 121 -52.93 -13.73 14.86
N LYS A 122 -52.67 -12.52 15.31
CA LYS A 122 -51.43 -11.80 15.03
C LYS A 122 -50.33 -12.39 15.90
N ALA A 123 -49.38 -13.10 15.29
CA ALA A 123 -48.51 -14.03 15.99
C ALA A 123 -47.75 -13.39 17.16
N GLU A 124 -46.91 -12.38 16.89
CA GLU A 124 -46.12 -11.72 17.93
C GLU A 124 -46.99 -10.97 18.95
N SER A 125 -48.00 -10.21 18.51
CA SER A 125 -48.87 -9.45 19.43
C SER A 125 -49.61 -10.37 20.40
N THR A 126 -50.18 -11.46 19.89
CA THR A 126 -50.88 -12.45 20.71
C THR A 126 -49.90 -13.16 21.64
N CYS A 127 -48.73 -13.56 21.14
CA CYS A 127 -47.73 -14.21 21.98
C CYS A 127 -47.23 -13.29 23.11
N ARG A 128 -46.92 -12.01 22.82
CA ARG A 128 -46.52 -11.02 23.84
C ARG A 128 -47.62 -10.78 24.88
N GLN A 129 -48.89 -10.83 24.47
CA GLN A 129 -50.01 -10.71 25.40
C GLN A 129 -50.15 -11.94 26.31
N GLN A 130 -50.10 -13.14 25.73
CA GLN A 130 -50.26 -14.40 26.48
C GLN A 130 -49.09 -14.68 27.41
N THR A 131 -47.89 -14.26 27.03
CA THR A 131 -46.67 -14.34 27.85
C THR A 131 -46.52 -13.19 28.83
N GLY A 132 -47.48 -12.25 28.89
CA GLY A 132 -47.43 -11.10 29.79
C GLY A 132 -46.35 -10.05 29.47
N LEU A 133 -45.57 -10.24 28.40
CA LEU A 133 -44.49 -9.34 27.97
C LEU A 133 -45.00 -7.94 27.59
N SER A 134 -46.21 -7.85 27.03
CA SER A 134 -46.82 -6.55 26.68
C SER A 134 -47.73 -5.97 27.77
N THR A 135 -48.18 -6.76 28.74
CA THR A 135 -49.25 -6.38 29.68
C THR A 135 -48.80 -6.26 31.13
N ILE A 136 -47.75 -6.98 31.52
CA ILE A 136 -47.24 -7.02 32.90
C ILE A 136 -45.85 -6.37 32.95
N MET A 137 -44.86 -7.00 32.33
CA MET A 137 -43.50 -6.48 32.24
C MET A 137 -42.70 -7.16 31.14
N MET A 138 -41.76 -6.44 30.54
CA MET A 138 -40.69 -7.04 29.74
C MET A 138 -39.72 -7.79 30.66
N CYS A 139 -39.12 -8.87 30.17
CA CYS A 139 -38.06 -9.58 30.88
C CYS A 139 -36.83 -9.75 29.99
N SER A 140 -35.64 -9.67 30.58
CA SER A 140 -34.34 -9.71 29.89
C SER A 140 -33.38 -10.75 30.47
N THR A 141 -33.74 -11.32 31.63
CA THR A 141 -32.99 -12.40 32.29
C THR A 141 -33.90 -13.56 32.63
N GLN A 142 -33.32 -14.77 32.76
CA GLN A 142 -34.08 -15.96 33.16
C GLN A 142 -34.85 -15.75 34.48
N SER A 143 -34.25 -15.04 35.44
CA SER A 143 -34.88 -14.73 36.73
C SER A 143 -36.12 -13.85 36.57
N GLU A 144 -36.02 -12.79 35.76
CA GLU A 144 -37.15 -11.91 35.45
C GLU A 144 -38.27 -12.65 34.72
N CYS A 145 -37.91 -13.50 33.75
CA CYS A 145 -38.91 -14.27 32.99
C CYS A 145 -39.57 -15.36 33.85
N ASN A 146 -38.86 -15.96 34.81
CA ASN A 146 -39.45 -16.86 35.81
C ASN A 146 -40.39 -16.11 36.76
N ALA A 147 -40.04 -14.89 37.16
CA ALA A 147 -40.91 -14.04 37.99
C ALA A 147 -42.19 -13.64 37.23
N LEU A 148 -42.06 -13.24 35.97
CA LEU A 148 -43.18 -12.97 35.07
C LEU A 148 -44.07 -14.21 34.91
N ALA A 149 -43.48 -15.37 34.64
CA ALA A 149 -44.19 -16.64 34.56
C ALA A 149 -44.92 -16.98 35.87
N GLY A 150 -44.31 -16.69 37.04
CA GLY A 150 -44.95 -16.86 38.35
C GLY A 150 -46.21 -16.01 38.52
N ILE A 151 -46.17 -14.76 38.04
CA ILE A 151 -47.35 -13.87 38.04
C ILE A 151 -48.43 -14.44 37.10
N ILE A 152 -48.06 -14.89 35.90
CA ILE A 152 -49.01 -15.46 34.92
C ILE A 152 -49.66 -16.73 35.46
N CYS A 153 -48.88 -17.67 35.98
CA CYS A 153 -49.38 -18.90 36.59
C CYS A 153 -50.35 -18.61 37.75
N ALA A 154 -50.06 -17.58 38.56
CA ALA A 154 -50.93 -17.16 39.66
C ALA A 154 -52.24 -16.52 39.17
N LEU A 155 -52.23 -15.85 38.02
CA LEU A 155 -53.40 -15.17 37.45
C LEU A 155 -54.34 -16.11 36.68
N TYR A 156 -53.82 -17.11 35.96
CA TYR A 156 -54.62 -17.86 34.96
C TYR A 156 -54.81 -19.37 35.22
N GLU A 157 -53.94 -20.06 35.97
CA GLU A 157 -53.91 -21.54 35.94
C GLU A 157 -53.62 -22.20 37.32
N GLY A 158 -54.26 -21.73 38.39
CA GLY A 158 -54.05 -22.23 39.76
C GLY A 158 -53.79 -23.75 39.86
N SER A 159 -52.57 -24.10 40.31
CA SER A 159 -51.98 -25.44 40.57
C SER A 159 -51.44 -26.29 39.40
N SER A 160 -51.74 -26.01 38.13
CA SER A 160 -51.23 -26.79 36.98
C SER A 160 -50.11 -26.13 36.17
N CYS A 161 -49.84 -24.85 36.41
CA CYS A 161 -48.79 -24.10 35.72
C CYS A 161 -47.46 -24.16 36.49
N ASP A 162 -46.39 -24.58 35.81
CA ASP A 162 -45.01 -24.57 36.33
C ASP A 162 -44.30 -23.28 35.87
N PRO A 163 -44.05 -22.31 36.78
CA PRO A 163 -43.39 -21.05 36.43
C PRO A 163 -41.96 -21.22 35.89
N GLY A 164 -41.26 -22.30 36.27
CA GLY A 164 -39.91 -22.57 35.81
C GLY A 164 -39.89 -23.02 34.36
N ILE A 165 -40.80 -23.90 33.97
CA ILE A 165 -40.95 -24.35 32.57
C ILE A 165 -41.44 -23.19 31.69
N LEU A 166 -42.46 -22.46 32.13
CA LEU A 166 -42.99 -21.32 31.38
C LEU A 166 -41.94 -20.20 31.24
N GLY A 167 -41.24 -19.86 32.33
CA GLY A 167 -40.18 -18.86 32.30
C GLY A 167 -38.99 -19.26 31.42
N ALA A 168 -38.64 -20.56 31.36
CA ALA A 168 -37.62 -21.10 30.45
C ALA A 168 -38.04 -21.02 28.97
N GLY A 169 -39.34 -21.01 28.66
CA GLY A 169 -39.85 -20.72 27.32
C GLY A 169 -39.94 -19.22 27.01
N ILE A 170 -40.38 -18.40 27.96
CA ILE A 170 -40.52 -16.94 27.80
C ILE A 170 -39.17 -16.26 27.56
N TYR A 171 -38.12 -16.68 28.29
CA TYR A 171 -36.79 -16.06 28.18
C TYR A 171 -36.20 -16.05 26.75
N PRO A 172 -36.02 -17.19 26.07
CA PRO A 172 -35.47 -17.20 24.71
C PRO A 172 -36.35 -16.46 23.70
N TYR A 173 -37.68 -16.51 23.87
CA TYR A 173 -38.60 -15.72 23.06
C TYR A 173 -38.38 -14.20 23.25
N ALA A 174 -38.33 -13.73 24.50
CA ALA A 174 -38.13 -12.32 24.81
C ALA A 174 -36.76 -11.79 24.30
N VAL A 175 -35.71 -12.60 24.40
CA VAL A 175 -34.38 -12.29 23.84
C VAL A 175 -34.44 -12.17 22.31
N ALA A 176 -35.09 -13.11 21.63
CA ALA A 176 -35.19 -13.10 20.17
C ALA A 176 -36.00 -11.90 19.67
N VAL A 177 -37.13 -11.60 20.30
CA VAL A 177 -37.93 -10.40 20.04
C VAL A 177 -37.13 -9.11 20.24
N SER A 178 -36.42 -8.98 21.37
CA SER A 178 -35.58 -7.80 21.64
C SER A 178 -34.44 -7.65 20.63
N SER A 179 -33.88 -8.77 20.17
CA SER A 179 -32.88 -8.78 19.10
C SER A 179 -33.48 -8.27 17.79
N LEU A 180 -34.66 -8.75 17.38
CA LEU A 180 -35.35 -8.23 16.18
C LEU A 180 -35.59 -6.72 16.29
N ASP A 181 -36.12 -6.24 17.41
CA ASP A 181 -36.39 -4.80 17.63
C ASP A 181 -35.11 -3.95 17.50
N THR A 182 -34.02 -4.42 18.13
CA THR A 182 -32.72 -3.72 18.10
C THR A 182 -32.13 -3.67 16.69
N GLN A 183 -32.14 -4.80 15.99
CA GLN A 183 -31.56 -4.89 14.65
C GLN A 183 -32.40 -4.13 13.62
N MET A 184 -33.72 -4.17 13.73
CA MET A 184 -34.61 -3.39 12.87
C MET A 184 -34.47 -1.88 13.10
N ALA A 185 -34.27 -1.44 14.35
CA ALA A 185 -33.96 -0.05 14.65
C ALA A 185 -32.63 0.38 14.01
N ALA A 186 -31.60 -0.48 14.05
CA ALA A 186 -30.33 -0.23 13.37
C ALA A 186 -30.48 -0.16 11.84
N VAL A 187 -31.30 -1.05 11.25
CA VAL A 187 -31.62 -1.03 9.82
C VAL A 187 -32.26 0.28 9.41
N PHE A 188 -33.35 0.69 10.07
CA PHE A 188 -34.06 1.90 9.68
C PHE A 188 -33.23 3.16 9.95
N SER A 189 -32.49 3.21 11.06
CA SER A 189 -31.53 4.28 11.32
C SER A 189 -30.47 4.38 10.22
N ALA A 190 -29.92 3.25 9.75
CA ALA A 190 -28.94 3.24 8.67
C ALA A 190 -29.54 3.72 7.35
N LEU A 191 -30.75 3.28 6.99
CA LEU A 191 -31.45 3.70 5.77
C LEU A 191 -31.87 5.18 5.81
N ASP A 192 -32.31 5.69 6.97
CA ASP A 192 -32.80 7.07 7.12
C ASP A 192 -31.66 8.09 7.17
N THR A 193 -30.46 7.66 7.59
CA THR A 193 -29.27 8.52 7.67
C THR A 193 -28.26 8.27 6.55
N MET A 194 -28.68 7.51 5.54
CA MET A 194 -27.87 7.19 4.37
C MET A 194 -27.74 8.41 3.46
N THR A 195 -26.52 8.84 3.22
CA THR A 195 -26.17 9.94 2.33
C THR A 195 -25.08 9.51 1.36
N GLN A 196 -24.78 10.37 0.39
CA GLN A 196 -23.68 10.16 -0.55
C GLN A 196 -22.32 9.93 0.16
N ASP A 197 -22.08 10.62 1.28
CA ASP A 197 -20.79 10.64 1.98
C ASP A 197 -20.58 9.43 2.90
N ASN A 198 -21.66 8.73 3.28
CA ASN A 198 -21.61 7.63 4.24
C ASN A 198 -22.23 6.32 3.72
N MET A 199 -22.62 6.27 2.44
CA MET A 199 -23.32 5.15 1.80
C MET A 199 -22.66 3.80 2.10
N ASN A 200 -21.35 3.69 1.88
CA ASN A 200 -20.63 2.42 2.07
C ASN A 200 -20.64 1.95 3.54
N ASP A 201 -20.52 2.88 4.48
CA ASP A 201 -20.59 2.59 5.92
C ASP A 201 -22.00 2.12 6.30
N LYS A 202 -23.04 2.79 5.79
CA LYS A 202 -24.43 2.39 6.03
C LYS A 202 -24.76 1.03 5.42
N LEU A 203 -24.30 0.73 4.21
CA LEU A 203 -24.43 -0.59 3.60
C LEU A 203 -23.72 -1.68 4.42
N THR A 204 -22.57 -1.36 5.01
CA THR A 204 -21.84 -2.26 5.92
C THR A 204 -22.64 -2.54 7.20
N ILE A 205 -23.23 -1.51 7.80
CA ILE A 205 -24.13 -1.67 8.95
C ILE A 205 -25.31 -2.57 8.58
N LEU A 206 -25.99 -2.30 7.45
CA LEU A 206 -27.12 -3.10 6.98
C LEU A 206 -26.72 -4.58 6.78
N SER A 207 -25.59 -4.84 6.12
CA SER A 207 -25.06 -6.19 5.96
C SER A 207 -24.84 -6.89 7.32
N GLY A 208 -24.35 -6.14 8.32
CA GLY A 208 -24.12 -6.65 9.67
C GLY A 208 -25.39 -7.05 10.42
N THR A 209 -26.55 -6.50 10.06
CA THR A 209 -27.84 -6.84 10.71
C THR A 209 -28.48 -8.13 10.21
N ILE A 210 -28.14 -8.58 9.00
CA ILE A 210 -28.81 -9.71 8.32
C ILE A 210 -28.70 -11.02 9.12
N ALA A 211 -27.49 -11.38 9.56
CA ALA A 211 -27.27 -12.62 10.30
C ALA A 211 -27.94 -12.60 11.70
N PRO A 212 -27.81 -11.53 12.52
CA PRO A 212 -28.58 -11.38 13.75
C PRO A 212 -30.10 -11.48 13.56
N LEU A 213 -30.66 -10.82 12.55
CA LEU A 213 -32.10 -10.90 12.22
C LEU A 213 -32.52 -12.33 11.90
N ARG A 214 -31.70 -13.06 11.12
CA ARG A 214 -31.96 -14.45 10.77
C ARG A 214 -31.93 -15.37 11.98
N THR A 215 -30.92 -15.21 12.85
CA THR A 215 -30.81 -16.00 14.09
C THR A 215 -32.00 -15.76 14.99
N ALA A 216 -32.39 -14.50 15.20
CA ALA A 216 -33.55 -14.15 16.01
C ALA A 216 -34.85 -14.70 15.41
N ALA A 217 -35.04 -14.58 14.09
CA ALA A 217 -36.19 -15.15 13.40
C ALA A 217 -36.29 -16.67 13.54
N ASN A 218 -35.17 -17.38 13.40
CA ASN A 218 -35.12 -18.82 13.62
C ASN A 218 -35.46 -19.18 15.07
N SER A 219 -34.96 -18.41 16.05
CA SER A 219 -35.31 -18.64 17.46
C SER A 219 -36.80 -18.48 17.75
N LEU A 220 -37.51 -17.56 17.07
CA LEU A 220 -38.96 -17.40 17.22
C LEU A 220 -39.72 -18.53 16.51
N ALA A 221 -39.31 -18.88 15.29
CA ALA A 221 -39.89 -20.00 14.54
C ALA A 221 -39.76 -21.34 15.29
N HIS A 222 -38.71 -21.52 16.09
CA HIS A 222 -38.43 -22.71 16.89
C HIS A 222 -38.68 -22.50 18.40
N SER A 223 -39.43 -21.46 18.78
CA SER A 223 -39.76 -21.20 20.18
C SER A 223 -40.57 -22.34 20.79
N THR A 224 -40.24 -22.76 22.02
CA THR A 224 -41.04 -23.77 22.75
C THR A 224 -42.43 -23.24 23.14
N LEU A 225 -42.66 -21.93 23.11
CA LEU A 225 -43.97 -21.36 23.41
C LEU A 225 -44.99 -21.57 22.29
N ARG A 226 -44.54 -21.86 21.07
CA ARG A 226 -45.41 -21.87 19.90
C ARG A 226 -46.38 -23.06 19.92
N MET A 227 -47.54 -22.86 19.30
CA MET A 227 -48.47 -23.88 18.90
C MET A 227 -47.94 -24.57 17.64
N PRO A 228 -48.25 -25.86 17.42
CA PRO A 228 -47.97 -26.51 16.15
C PRO A 228 -48.94 -25.99 15.07
N THR A 229 -48.41 -25.44 13.98
CA THR A 229 -49.21 -25.06 12.80
C THR A 229 -48.89 -25.95 11.60
N THR A 230 -49.41 -25.59 10.42
CA THR A 230 -49.96 -26.60 9.49
C THR A 230 -49.69 -26.39 8.00
N GLU A 231 -48.84 -25.42 7.65
CA GLU A 231 -48.15 -25.46 6.35
C GLU A 231 -46.70 -25.00 6.57
N GLY A 232 -45.74 -25.89 6.31
CA GLY A 232 -44.30 -25.62 6.46
C GLY A 232 -43.72 -25.69 7.88
N ASP A 233 -44.55 -25.91 8.91
CA ASP A 233 -44.09 -26.13 10.29
C ASP A 233 -43.44 -27.52 10.42
N ILE A 234 -42.28 -27.59 11.10
CA ILE A 234 -41.61 -28.84 11.42
C ILE A 234 -42.50 -29.78 12.24
N CYS A 235 -43.42 -29.22 13.06
CA CYS A 235 -44.35 -29.95 13.93
C CYS A 235 -45.73 -30.23 13.34
N MET A 236 -45.88 -30.13 12.02
CA MET A 236 -47.13 -30.44 11.34
C MET A 236 -47.60 -31.89 11.59
N PRO A 237 -48.91 -32.14 11.73
CA PRO A 237 -49.44 -33.49 11.86
C PRO A 237 -49.01 -34.37 10.66
N GLY A 238 -48.27 -35.44 10.94
CA GLY A 238 -47.77 -36.38 9.92
C GLY A 238 -46.36 -36.09 9.38
N THR A 239 -45.70 -34.98 9.75
CA THR A 239 -44.31 -34.71 9.37
C THR A 239 -43.29 -35.25 10.36
N CYS A 240 -43.65 -35.40 11.63
CA CYS A 240 -42.78 -35.96 12.66
C CYS A 240 -43.26 -37.33 13.14
N TYR A 241 -42.38 -38.33 13.02
CA TYR A 241 -42.59 -39.67 13.56
C TYR A 241 -41.69 -39.91 14.79
N ALA A 242 -42.16 -40.76 15.71
CA ALA A 242 -41.40 -41.11 16.91
C ALA A 242 -39.99 -41.62 16.55
N GLY A 243 -38.96 -41.00 17.15
CA GLY A 243 -37.55 -41.30 16.90
C GLY A 243 -36.85 -40.38 15.89
N GLN A 244 -37.55 -39.44 15.24
CA GLN A 244 -36.94 -38.40 14.41
C GLN A 244 -36.57 -37.17 15.25
N SER A 245 -35.55 -36.40 14.81
CA SER A 245 -35.06 -35.22 15.53
C SER A 245 -36.14 -34.16 15.77
N CYS A 246 -37.07 -34.01 14.83
CA CYS A 246 -38.17 -33.06 14.96
C CYS A 246 -39.21 -33.47 16.03
N TRP A 247 -39.36 -34.76 16.33
CA TRP A 247 -40.27 -35.23 17.39
C TRP A 247 -39.85 -34.71 18.77
N THR A 248 -38.54 -34.65 19.03
CA THR A 248 -38.00 -34.09 20.27
C THR A 248 -38.38 -32.62 20.42
N GLU A 249 -38.28 -31.83 19.35
CA GLU A 249 -38.67 -30.42 19.35
C GLU A 249 -40.18 -30.25 19.61
N CYS A 250 -41.02 -31.02 18.92
CA CYS A 250 -42.47 -30.91 19.05
C CYS A 250 -42.99 -31.38 20.42
N SER A 251 -42.32 -32.35 21.05
CA SER A 251 -42.67 -32.83 22.39
C SER A 251 -42.43 -31.81 23.51
N GLN A 252 -41.71 -30.73 23.23
CA GLN A 252 -41.35 -29.68 24.20
C GLN A 252 -42.21 -28.42 24.07
N LEU A 253 -43.24 -28.42 23.21
CA LEU A 253 -44.09 -27.26 22.98
C LEU A 253 -45.08 -27.01 24.13
N ILE A 254 -45.05 -25.79 24.66
CA ILE A 254 -45.98 -25.26 25.67
C ILE A 254 -47.30 -24.81 25.03
N SER A 255 -47.30 -24.48 23.73
CA SER A 255 -48.50 -24.21 22.92
C SER A 255 -49.36 -23.02 23.37
N ILE A 256 -48.74 -21.91 23.76
CA ILE A 256 -49.42 -20.66 24.15
C ILE A 256 -49.27 -19.54 23.09
N CYS A 257 -48.33 -19.65 22.16
CA CYS A 257 -48.10 -18.63 21.15
C CYS A 257 -48.48 -19.14 19.76
N PRO A 258 -49.15 -18.36 18.90
CA PRO A 258 -49.27 -18.74 17.49
C PRO A 258 -47.88 -18.89 16.86
N SER A 259 -47.69 -19.78 15.88
CA SER A 259 -46.38 -19.91 15.22
C SER A 259 -46.03 -18.66 14.43
N GLU A 260 -44.82 -18.15 14.59
CA GLU A 260 -44.31 -17.06 13.78
C GLU A 260 -43.64 -17.59 12.51
N ILE A 261 -44.12 -17.15 11.34
CA ILE A 261 -43.55 -17.51 10.03
C ILE A 261 -42.86 -16.27 9.47
N LEU A 262 -41.55 -16.17 9.72
CA LEU A 262 -40.72 -15.05 9.30
C LEU A 262 -40.02 -15.40 7.96
N PRO A 263 -40.27 -14.67 6.86
CA PRO A 263 -39.74 -14.98 5.55
C PRO A 263 -38.27 -14.57 5.45
N THR A 264 -37.36 -15.45 5.87
CA THR A 264 -35.91 -15.23 5.80
C THR A 264 -35.40 -14.99 4.36
N SER A 265 -36.17 -15.41 3.35
CA SER A 265 -35.93 -15.08 1.95
C SER A 265 -35.92 -13.57 1.66
N LYS A 266 -36.65 -12.75 2.43
CA LYS A 266 -36.58 -11.28 2.33
C LYS A 266 -35.22 -10.76 2.79
N LEU A 267 -34.62 -11.38 3.80
CA LEU A 267 -33.26 -11.06 4.25
C LEU A 267 -32.21 -11.49 3.21
N ASP A 268 -32.42 -12.60 2.51
CA ASP A 268 -31.55 -13.03 1.40
C ASP A 268 -31.60 -12.03 0.23
N LEU A 269 -32.80 -11.57 -0.14
CA LEU A 269 -32.98 -10.53 -1.16
C LEU A 269 -32.32 -9.20 -0.75
N ALA A 270 -32.48 -8.79 0.51
CA ALA A 270 -31.81 -7.61 1.06
C ALA A 270 -30.28 -7.77 1.01
N ALA A 271 -29.74 -8.92 1.42
CA ALA A 271 -28.30 -9.18 1.39
C ALA A 271 -27.73 -9.13 -0.03
N ALA A 272 -28.43 -9.72 -1.01
CA ALA A 272 -28.04 -9.65 -2.41
C ALA A 272 -28.04 -8.21 -2.95
N LYS A 273 -29.08 -7.42 -2.63
CA LYS A 273 -29.15 -6.01 -3.02
C LYS A 273 -28.02 -5.20 -2.36
N ILE A 274 -27.77 -5.37 -1.06
CA ILE A 274 -26.68 -4.71 -0.33
C ILE A 274 -25.33 -5.00 -1.00
N SER A 275 -25.04 -6.27 -1.28
CA SER A 275 -23.78 -6.68 -1.91
C SER A 275 -23.61 -6.06 -3.31
N SER A 276 -24.68 -6.03 -4.10
CA SER A 276 -24.67 -5.38 -5.42
C SER A 276 -24.41 -3.88 -5.32
N LEU A 277 -25.04 -3.19 -4.36
CA LEU A 277 -24.83 -1.76 -4.16
C LEU A 277 -23.40 -1.47 -3.67
N GLN A 278 -22.88 -2.26 -2.73
CA GLN A 278 -21.50 -2.16 -2.22
C GLN A 278 -20.48 -2.30 -3.35
N GLY A 279 -20.63 -3.32 -4.21
CA GLY A 279 -19.73 -3.52 -5.35
C GLY A 279 -19.72 -2.33 -6.31
N ARG A 280 -20.88 -1.67 -6.51
CA ARG A 280 -21.00 -0.51 -7.41
C ARG A 280 -20.38 0.76 -6.82
N VAL A 281 -20.55 1.01 -5.51
CA VAL A 281 -20.03 2.23 -4.87
C VAL A 281 -18.58 2.11 -4.40
N ALA A 282 -18.00 0.90 -4.36
CA ALA A 282 -16.68 0.62 -3.78
C ALA A 282 -15.55 1.50 -4.36
N SER A 283 -15.55 1.74 -5.69
CA SER A 283 -14.47 2.49 -6.36
C SER A 283 -14.42 3.97 -5.99
N LEU A 284 -15.52 4.51 -5.46
CA LEU A 284 -15.64 5.89 -5.00
C LEU A 284 -16.37 5.92 -3.65
N SER A 285 -16.04 4.98 -2.76
CA SER A 285 -16.68 4.84 -1.44
C SER A 285 -16.56 6.10 -0.58
N GLN A 286 -15.53 6.92 -0.83
CA GLN A 286 -15.32 8.25 -0.27
C GLN A 286 -14.87 9.21 -1.39
N PRO A 287 -15.81 9.82 -2.14
CA PRO A 287 -15.50 10.62 -3.33
C PRO A 287 -14.46 11.72 -3.07
N GLU A 288 -14.54 12.40 -1.93
CA GLU A 288 -13.60 13.47 -1.54
C GLU A 288 -12.18 12.94 -1.32
N ALA A 289 -12.03 11.83 -0.58
CA ALA A 289 -10.74 11.22 -0.30
C ALA A 289 -10.09 10.70 -1.59
N VAL A 290 -10.88 10.04 -2.44
CA VAL A 290 -10.40 9.57 -3.75
C VAL A 290 -10.03 10.74 -4.66
N SER A 291 -10.78 11.85 -4.63
CA SER A 291 -10.46 13.04 -5.42
C SER A 291 -9.11 13.66 -5.03
N MET A 292 -8.82 13.74 -3.73
CA MET A 292 -7.51 14.19 -3.25
C MET A 292 -6.38 13.24 -3.66
N GLN A 293 -6.61 11.93 -3.57
CA GLN A 293 -5.66 10.92 -4.02
C GLN A 293 -5.34 11.04 -5.51
N VAL A 294 -6.37 11.17 -6.36
CA VAL A 294 -6.22 11.35 -7.81
C VAL A 294 -5.45 12.63 -8.11
N ALA A 295 -5.77 13.73 -7.41
CA ALA A 295 -5.09 14.99 -7.64
C ALA A 295 -3.60 14.94 -7.26
N ALA A 296 -3.27 14.36 -6.11
CA ALA A 296 -1.88 14.17 -5.68
C ALA A 296 -1.11 13.27 -6.66
N ALA A 297 -1.68 12.11 -7.00
CA ALA A 297 -1.08 11.18 -7.95
C ALA A 297 -0.89 11.81 -9.34
N THR A 298 -1.85 12.62 -9.80
CA THR A 298 -1.75 13.35 -11.07
C THR A 298 -0.56 14.30 -11.06
N GLN A 299 -0.42 15.12 -10.00
CA GLN A 299 0.70 16.07 -9.89
C GLN A 299 2.06 15.36 -9.82
N GLU A 300 2.18 14.33 -8.98
CA GLU A 300 3.43 13.57 -8.84
C GLU A 300 3.85 12.92 -10.15
N ARG A 301 2.91 12.32 -10.88
CA ARG A 301 3.22 11.62 -12.14
C ARG A 301 3.50 12.58 -13.29
N LEU A 302 2.82 13.72 -13.36
CA LEU A 302 3.17 14.78 -14.32
C LEU A 302 4.61 15.27 -14.06
N ALA A 303 4.97 15.52 -12.81
CA ALA A 303 6.32 15.91 -12.42
C ALA A 303 7.34 14.80 -12.76
N TYR A 304 7.01 13.53 -12.53
CA TYR A 304 7.87 12.41 -12.88
C TYR A 304 8.16 12.33 -14.38
N ARG A 305 7.13 12.49 -15.23
CA ARG A 305 7.30 12.51 -16.70
C ARG A 305 8.22 13.66 -17.12
N ASP A 306 7.95 14.86 -16.62
CA ASP A 306 8.75 16.05 -16.95
C ASP A 306 10.20 15.88 -16.50
N ASN A 307 10.41 15.33 -15.30
CA ASN A 307 11.73 15.07 -14.78
C ASN A 307 12.46 13.94 -15.52
N ALA A 308 11.76 12.98 -16.13
CA ALA A 308 12.38 11.94 -16.95
C ALA A 308 13.02 12.52 -18.22
N LEU A 309 12.37 13.51 -18.85
CA LEU A 309 12.92 14.21 -20.01
C LEU A 309 14.15 15.04 -19.63
N LEU A 310 14.07 15.76 -18.51
CA LEU A 310 15.18 16.55 -17.98
C LEU A 310 16.39 15.68 -17.60
N ALA A 311 16.17 14.48 -17.05
CA ALA A 311 17.25 13.55 -16.70
C ALA A 311 18.19 13.28 -17.89
N ALA A 312 17.62 13.00 -19.07
CA ALA A 312 18.40 12.73 -20.28
C ALA A 312 19.23 13.95 -20.73
N GLU A 313 18.64 15.16 -20.68
CA GLU A 313 19.35 16.40 -21.00
C GLU A 313 20.53 16.63 -20.03
N TYR A 314 20.30 16.42 -18.74
CA TYR A 314 21.32 16.59 -17.71
C TYR A 314 22.42 15.53 -17.77
N THR A 315 22.10 14.28 -18.10
CA THR A 315 23.11 13.24 -18.39
C THR A 315 24.03 13.69 -19.53
N SER A 316 23.48 14.23 -20.61
CA SER A 316 24.28 14.75 -21.72
C SER A 316 25.20 15.89 -21.30
N LYS A 317 24.69 16.85 -20.49
CA LYS A 317 25.49 17.97 -19.98
C LYS A 317 26.62 17.49 -19.07
N TYR A 318 26.35 16.53 -18.18
CA TYR A 318 27.36 15.97 -17.29
C TYR A 318 28.45 15.21 -18.03
N ASN A 319 28.09 14.40 -19.04
CA ASN A 319 29.08 13.69 -19.86
C ASN A 319 29.99 14.65 -20.63
N ALA A 320 29.44 15.74 -21.17
CA ALA A 320 30.24 16.78 -21.83
C ALA A 320 31.18 17.49 -20.84
N LEU A 321 30.70 17.76 -19.62
CA LEU A 321 31.49 18.36 -18.55
C LEU A 321 32.66 17.46 -18.11
N LYS A 322 32.39 16.18 -17.88
CA LYS A 322 33.42 15.17 -17.58
C LYS A 322 34.47 15.10 -18.68
N ALA A 323 34.04 15.01 -19.94
CA ALA A 323 34.95 14.91 -21.08
C ALA A 323 35.86 16.14 -21.21
N ARG A 324 35.35 17.33 -20.92
CA ARG A 324 36.11 18.58 -20.97
C ARG A 324 37.25 18.64 -19.96
N HIS A 325 37.04 18.09 -18.76
CA HIS A 325 38.01 18.16 -17.66
C HIS A 325 38.78 16.85 -17.42
N ALA A 326 38.47 15.78 -18.17
CA ALA A 326 39.08 14.46 -18.01
C ALA A 326 40.63 14.49 -17.93
N PRO A 327 41.37 15.24 -18.77
CA PRO A 327 42.84 15.25 -18.68
C PRO A 327 43.37 15.83 -17.35
N VAL A 328 42.70 16.87 -16.83
CA VAL A 328 43.08 17.50 -15.56
C VAL A 328 42.77 16.57 -14.39
N VAL A 329 41.60 15.94 -14.41
CA VAL A 329 41.17 15.00 -13.37
C VAL A 329 42.05 13.76 -13.35
N GLU A 330 42.36 13.17 -14.51
CA GLU A 330 43.25 12.01 -14.61
C GLU A 330 44.66 12.32 -14.10
N THR A 331 45.21 13.50 -14.46
CA THR A 331 46.52 13.94 -13.96
C THR A 331 46.49 14.17 -12.44
N ALA A 332 45.40 14.75 -11.92
CA ALA A 332 45.21 14.97 -10.49
C ALA A 332 45.14 13.65 -9.71
N GLU A 333 44.34 12.70 -10.18
CA GLU A 333 44.19 11.37 -9.57
C GLU A 333 45.53 10.62 -9.59
N ASN A 334 46.24 10.64 -10.72
CA ASN A 334 47.59 10.07 -10.81
C ASN A 334 48.56 10.73 -9.81
N ALA A 335 48.62 12.05 -9.76
CA ALA A 335 49.49 12.75 -8.80
C ALA A 335 49.14 12.44 -7.34
N SER A 336 47.84 12.34 -7.01
CA SER A 336 47.36 12.00 -5.65
C SER A 336 47.76 10.60 -5.21
N SER A 337 47.94 9.67 -6.15
CA SER A 337 48.45 8.32 -5.86
C SER A 337 49.95 8.29 -5.54
N LEU A 338 50.67 9.35 -5.91
CA LEU A 338 52.12 9.46 -5.76
C LEU A 338 52.53 10.37 -4.60
N VAL A 339 51.90 11.52 -4.43
CA VAL A 339 52.31 12.56 -3.47
C VAL A 339 51.13 13.01 -2.62
N MET A 340 51.34 13.10 -1.31
CA MET A 340 50.38 13.70 -0.39
C MET A 340 50.39 15.22 -0.54
N ASN A 341 49.33 15.77 -1.14
CA ASN A 341 49.16 17.21 -1.29
C ASN A 341 47.77 17.62 -0.81
N ALA A 342 47.71 18.30 0.34
CA ALA A 342 46.45 18.65 0.98
C ALA A 342 45.53 19.54 0.12
N GLN A 343 46.10 20.36 -0.77
CA GLN A 343 45.29 21.18 -1.69
C GLN A 343 44.71 20.32 -2.81
N LEU A 344 45.51 19.44 -3.40
CA LEU A 344 45.07 18.47 -4.41
C LEU A 344 43.94 17.58 -3.86
N ASP A 345 44.17 16.96 -2.70
CA ASP A 345 43.23 16.03 -2.06
C ASP A 345 41.90 16.71 -1.71
N ALA A 346 41.95 17.94 -1.18
CA ALA A 346 40.75 18.70 -0.86
C ALA A 346 39.92 19.00 -2.12
N LYS A 347 40.57 19.34 -3.25
CA LYS A 347 39.86 19.66 -4.51
C LYS A 347 39.32 18.41 -5.19
N LEU A 348 40.06 17.30 -5.17
CA LEU A 348 39.59 16.00 -5.65
C LEU A 348 38.36 15.53 -4.86
N SER A 349 38.37 15.67 -3.53
CA SER A 349 37.22 15.30 -2.69
C SER A 349 35.96 16.12 -3.03
N VAL A 350 36.09 17.43 -3.24
CA VAL A 350 34.96 18.27 -3.68
C VAL A 350 34.46 17.84 -5.06
N LEU A 351 35.37 17.53 -5.99
CA LEU A 351 35.01 17.08 -7.34
C LEU A 351 34.25 15.74 -7.30
N HIS A 352 34.74 14.75 -6.54
CA HIS A 352 34.07 13.45 -6.39
C HIS A 352 32.69 13.58 -5.71
N SER A 353 32.58 14.41 -4.68
CA SER A 353 31.29 14.68 -4.03
C SER A 353 30.30 15.36 -4.97
N ALA A 354 30.76 16.31 -5.80
CA ALA A 354 29.93 16.95 -6.82
C ALA A 354 29.49 15.95 -7.91
N ALA A 355 30.39 15.07 -8.35
CA ALA A 355 30.12 14.01 -9.32
C ALA A 355 29.02 13.05 -8.82
N GLU A 356 29.17 12.53 -7.60
CA GLU A 356 28.19 11.65 -6.97
C GLU A 356 26.83 12.35 -6.78
N SER A 357 26.84 13.63 -6.39
CA SER A 357 25.61 14.42 -6.27
C SER A 357 24.90 14.60 -7.61
N ILE A 358 25.63 14.85 -8.71
CA ILE A 358 25.06 14.96 -10.05
C ILE A 358 24.44 13.62 -10.48
N GLU A 359 25.17 12.53 -10.33
CA GLU A 359 24.72 11.18 -10.71
C GLU A 359 23.47 10.77 -9.91
N THR A 360 23.46 11.05 -8.61
CA THR A 360 22.32 10.80 -7.74
C THR A 360 21.11 11.62 -8.15
N SER A 361 21.26 12.93 -8.37
CA SER A 361 20.18 13.81 -8.82
C SER A 361 19.57 13.38 -10.17
N ILE A 362 20.41 12.90 -11.10
CA ILE A 362 19.95 12.37 -12.39
C ILE A 362 19.17 11.07 -12.20
N ALA A 363 19.70 10.14 -11.40
CA ALA A 363 19.07 8.84 -11.17
C ALA A 363 17.74 8.97 -10.38
N SER A 364 17.71 9.83 -9.37
CA SER A 364 16.54 10.07 -8.52
C SER A 364 15.51 10.99 -9.14
N LYS A 365 15.85 11.66 -10.25
CA LYS A 365 15.01 12.67 -10.91
C LYS A 365 14.67 13.87 -10.01
N ASP A 366 15.57 14.20 -9.07
CA ASP A 366 15.51 15.40 -8.23
C ASP A 366 16.61 16.38 -8.64
N PHE A 367 16.20 17.46 -9.31
CA PHE A 367 17.10 18.46 -9.88
C PHE A 367 17.22 19.74 -9.05
N SER A 368 16.64 19.78 -7.84
CA SER A 368 16.58 20.98 -7.00
C SER A 368 17.96 21.61 -6.73
N ARG A 369 19.02 20.79 -6.67
CA ARG A 369 20.41 21.21 -6.42
C ARG A 369 21.36 20.99 -7.60
N LEU A 370 20.87 20.47 -8.72
CA LEU A 370 21.74 19.98 -9.78
C LEU A 370 22.62 21.07 -10.41
N ASN A 371 22.08 22.28 -10.60
CA ASN A 371 22.86 23.42 -11.10
C ASN A 371 24.01 23.82 -10.16
N PHE A 372 23.81 23.67 -8.84
CA PHE A 372 24.85 23.92 -7.85
C PHE A 372 25.94 22.86 -7.93
N SER A 373 25.58 21.57 -8.05
CA SER A 373 26.54 20.48 -8.19
C SER A 373 27.34 20.60 -9.49
N PHE A 374 26.72 21.02 -10.60
CA PHE A 374 27.45 21.34 -11.85
C PHE A 374 28.48 22.46 -11.66
N ALA A 375 28.10 23.55 -10.98
CA ALA A 375 29.01 24.65 -10.70
C ALA A 375 30.17 24.21 -9.79
N GLN A 376 29.90 23.37 -8.77
CA GLN A 376 30.94 22.81 -7.92
C GLN A 376 31.93 21.93 -8.71
N TYR A 377 31.43 21.08 -9.60
CA TYR A 377 32.27 20.23 -10.43
C TYR A 377 33.17 21.06 -11.37
N GLU A 378 32.59 22.05 -12.07
CA GLU A 378 33.35 22.95 -12.96
C GLU A 378 34.40 23.75 -12.17
N ASN A 379 34.03 24.31 -11.01
CA ASN A 379 34.95 25.09 -10.18
C ASN A 379 36.09 24.23 -9.63
N ALA A 380 35.79 23.06 -9.06
CA ALA A 380 36.81 22.16 -8.54
C ALA A 380 37.76 21.69 -9.65
N SER A 381 37.24 21.38 -10.84
CA SER A 381 38.06 21.03 -12.01
C SER A 381 38.97 22.20 -12.44
N GLY A 382 38.44 23.42 -12.47
CA GLY A 382 39.21 24.63 -12.77
C GLY A 382 40.28 24.95 -11.72
N GLU A 383 40.03 24.66 -10.45
CA GLU A 383 40.99 24.82 -9.36
C GLU A 383 42.06 23.72 -9.34
N LEU A 384 41.77 22.52 -9.85
CA LEU A 384 42.76 21.45 -10.05
C LEU A 384 43.76 21.79 -11.15
N ALA A 385 43.32 22.44 -12.23
CA ALA A 385 44.16 22.77 -13.38
C ALA A 385 45.50 23.46 -13.03
N PRO A 386 45.55 24.55 -12.22
CA PRO A 386 46.82 25.16 -11.84
C PRO A 386 47.66 24.30 -10.88
N ILE A 387 47.04 23.42 -10.09
CA ILE A 387 47.76 22.52 -9.16
C ILE A 387 48.51 21.46 -9.98
N VAL A 388 47.83 20.81 -10.92
CA VAL A 388 48.44 19.74 -11.76
C VAL A 388 49.39 20.29 -12.81
N ALA A 389 49.26 21.57 -13.18
CA ALA A 389 50.21 22.25 -14.05
C ALA A 389 51.56 22.55 -13.36
N ASN A 390 51.68 22.35 -12.05
CA ASN A 390 52.94 22.50 -11.34
C ASN A 390 53.88 21.34 -11.68
N GLU A 391 54.91 21.60 -12.49
CA GLU A 391 55.92 20.62 -12.90
C GLU A 391 56.63 19.93 -11.71
N ASN A 392 56.64 20.58 -10.53
CA ASN A 392 57.27 20.02 -9.33
C ASN A 392 56.33 19.18 -8.47
N LEU A 393 55.05 19.01 -8.83
CA LEU A 393 54.05 18.33 -8.00
C LEU A 393 54.47 16.90 -7.63
N THR A 394 55.09 16.18 -8.55
CA THR A 394 55.57 14.79 -8.35
C THR A 394 57.09 14.68 -8.35
N ALA A 395 57.82 15.80 -8.31
CA ALA A 395 59.28 15.79 -8.46
C ALA A 395 59.99 15.11 -7.27
N SER A 396 59.43 15.26 -6.06
CA SER A 396 59.97 14.61 -4.85
C SER A 396 59.90 13.09 -4.92
N TYR A 397 58.79 12.55 -5.45
CA TYR A 397 58.62 11.12 -5.71
C TYR A 397 59.66 10.59 -6.70
N TRP A 398 59.78 11.21 -7.88
CA TRP A 398 60.73 10.76 -8.91
C TRP A 398 62.18 10.81 -8.42
N LYS A 399 62.57 11.86 -7.69
CA LYS A 399 63.91 11.95 -7.09
C LYS A 399 64.19 10.84 -6.06
N ALA A 400 63.17 10.41 -5.33
CA ALA A 400 63.31 9.33 -4.36
C ALA A 400 63.38 7.95 -5.05
N ILE A 401 62.68 7.76 -6.17
CA ILE A 401 62.84 6.58 -7.05
C ILE A 401 64.25 6.53 -7.63
N ASP A 402 64.74 7.61 -8.24
CA ASP A 402 66.07 7.62 -8.84
C ASP A 402 67.16 7.23 -7.81
N ALA A 403 67.04 7.75 -6.57
CA ALA A 403 67.96 7.39 -5.49
C ALA A 403 67.82 5.92 -5.04
N GLN A 404 66.60 5.37 -5.03
CA GLN A 404 66.33 3.96 -4.73
C GLN A 404 66.96 3.05 -5.80
N ASP A 405 66.82 3.41 -7.08
CA ASP A 405 67.39 2.68 -8.20
C ASP A 405 68.93 2.71 -8.12
N ASP A 406 69.54 3.88 -7.88
CA ASP A 406 70.98 4.02 -7.67
C ASP A 406 71.50 3.14 -6.51
N ALA A 407 70.77 3.09 -5.40
CA ALA A 407 71.12 2.25 -4.26
C ALA A 407 70.99 0.75 -4.59
N SER A 408 69.98 0.37 -5.36
CA SER A 408 69.76 -1.00 -5.84
C SER A 408 70.89 -1.46 -6.75
N ASP A 409 71.30 -0.61 -7.70
CA ASP A 409 72.38 -0.89 -8.64
C ASP A 409 73.74 -1.00 -7.94
N ALA A 410 74.01 -0.12 -6.97
CA ALA A 410 75.20 -0.21 -6.13
C ALA A 410 75.21 -1.51 -5.32
N LEU A 411 74.08 -1.90 -4.73
CA LEU A 411 73.95 -3.12 -3.93
C LEU A 411 74.15 -4.38 -4.79
N LEU A 412 73.65 -4.37 -6.03
CA LEU A 412 73.88 -5.44 -6.99
C LEU A 412 75.38 -5.57 -7.30
N SER A 413 76.05 -4.44 -7.54
CA SER A 413 77.50 -4.38 -7.81
C SER A 413 78.32 -4.92 -6.63
N ALA A 414 77.95 -4.56 -5.40
CA ALA A 414 78.58 -5.10 -4.19
C ALA A 414 78.40 -6.62 -4.07
N GLY A 415 77.25 -7.16 -4.49
CA GLY A 415 77.01 -8.60 -4.50
C GLY A 415 77.98 -9.38 -5.40
N TRP A 416 78.56 -8.74 -6.42
CA TRP A 416 79.59 -9.34 -7.27
C TRP A 416 81.01 -9.20 -6.72
N ALA A 417 81.26 -8.22 -5.85
CA ALA A 417 82.57 -7.96 -5.26
C ALA A 417 82.86 -8.84 -4.03
N VAL A 418 81.81 -9.30 -3.33
CA VAL A 418 81.93 -10.05 -2.06
C VAL A 418 82.50 -11.46 -2.28
N ASN A 419 83.53 -11.82 -1.51
CA ASN A 419 83.99 -13.20 -1.41
C ASN A 419 83.12 -13.98 -0.42
N SER A 420 82.32 -14.93 -0.93
CA SER A 420 81.41 -15.75 -0.12
C SER A 420 82.11 -16.60 0.95
N ASN A 421 83.42 -16.80 0.86
CA ASN A 421 84.21 -17.54 1.85
C ASN A 421 84.77 -16.64 2.97
N ASN A 422 84.66 -15.31 2.84
CA ASN A 422 85.02 -14.37 3.90
C ASN A 422 83.76 -13.99 4.70
N GLN A 423 83.67 -14.53 5.92
CA GLN A 423 82.50 -14.30 6.79
C GLN A 423 82.28 -12.81 7.09
N GLN A 424 83.34 -12.02 7.24
CA GLN A 424 83.24 -10.60 7.55
C GLN A 424 82.65 -9.80 6.38
N GLU A 425 83.06 -10.09 5.14
CA GLU A 425 82.51 -9.46 3.93
C GLU A 425 81.03 -9.85 3.73
N LEU A 426 80.70 -11.13 3.92
CA LEU A 426 79.34 -11.64 3.79
C LEU A 426 78.39 -11.00 4.83
N GLU A 427 78.82 -10.86 6.08
CA GLU A 427 78.05 -10.18 7.11
C GLU A 427 77.89 -8.67 6.81
N GLY A 428 78.93 -8.02 6.29
CA GLY A 428 78.88 -6.63 5.84
C GLY A 428 77.85 -6.40 4.73
N TYR A 429 77.89 -7.23 3.69
CA TYR A 429 76.92 -7.19 2.59
C TYR A 429 75.48 -7.44 3.08
N ASN A 430 75.26 -8.46 3.90
CA ASN A 430 73.92 -8.77 4.42
C ASN A 430 73.32 -7.62 5.25
N ARG A 431 74.15 -6.83 5.96
CA ARG A 431 73.68 -5.61 6.66
C ARG A 431 73.20 -4.53 5.68
N LEU A 432 73.90 -4.35 4.55
CA LEU A 432 73.50 -3.40 3.51
C LEU A 432 72.18 -3.84 2.84
N VAL A 433 72.04 -5.13 2.53
CA VAL A 433 70.79 -5.72 2.02
C VAL A 433 69.63 -5.51 3.00
N PHE A 434 69.86 -5.72 4.30
CA PHE A 434 68.84 -5.49 5.31
C PHE A 434 68.42 -4.01 5.38
N ARG A 435 69.38 -3.08 5.30
CA ARG A 435 69.08 -1.64 5.26
C ARG A 435 68.28 -1.25 4.01
N MET A 436 68.62 -1.79 2.83
CA MET A 436 67.85 -1.56 1.60
C MET A 436 66.39 -1.98 1.78
N ARG A 437 66.15 -3.22 2.22
CA ARG A 437 64.80 -3.73 2.45
C ARG A 437 64.02 -2.92 3.48
N ALA A 438 64.69 -2.41 4.50
CA ALA A 438 64.06 -1.55 5.50
C ALA A 438 63.61 -0.21 4.88
N LEU A 439 64.41 0.38 3.99
CA LEU A 439 64.04 1.59 3.26
C LEU A 439 62.91 1.33 2.25
N ASP A 440 62.96 0.22 1.50
CA ASP A 440 61.90 -0.18 0.58
C ASP A 440 60.55 -0.35 1.30
N GLY A 441 60.58 -0.93 2.51
CA GLY A 441 59.38 -1.05 3.34
C GLY A 441 58.80 0.30 3.79
N THR A 442 59.59 1.38 3.79
CA THR A 442 59.12 2.73 4.10
C THR A 442 58.72 3.54 2.86
N PHE A 443 59.10 3.10 1.66
CA PHE A 443 58.70 3.71 0.40
C PHE A 443 57.29 3.21 0.01
N GLN A 444 56.26 3.85 0.54
CA GLN A 444 54.86 3.48 0.32
C GLN A 444 54.06 4.72 -0.12
N PRO A 445 54.01 5.04 -1.43
CA PRO A 445 53.22 6.15 -1.95
C PRO A 445 51.72 6.02 -1.60
N PRO A 446 50.99 7.15 -1.44
CA PRO A 446 51.51 8.51 -1.50
C PRO A 446 52.21 8.93 -0.20
N LEU A 447 53.31 9.68 -0.33
CA LEU A 447 54.04 10.29 0.79
C LEU A 447 54.15 11.81 0.62
N SER A 448 54.45 12.53 1.70
CA SER A 448 54.74 13.96 1.64
C SER A 448 56.14 14.24 1.07
N ASP A 449 56.36 15.46 0.54
CA ASP A 449 57.65 15.90 0.03
C ASP A 449 58.79 15.74 1.04
N ALA A 450 58.52 15.97 2.33
CA ALA A 450 59.50 15.81 3.39
C ALA A 450 59.90 14.34 3.59
N GLN A 451 58.94 13.42 3.50
CA GLN A 451 59.20 11.98 3.59
C GLN A 451 60.00 11.48 2.38
N TYR A 452 59.64 11.91 1.17
CA TYR A 452 60.42 11.59 -0.03
C TYR A 452 61.84 12.17 0.01
N SER A 453 62.00 13.40 0.48
CA SER A 453 63.32 14.01 0.67
C SER A 453 64.19 13.20 1.66
N GLN A 454 63.60 12.74 2.76
CA GLN A 454 64.30 11.88 3.72
C GLN A 454 64.67 10.52 3.11
N LEU A 455 63.76 9.89 2.35
CA LEU A 455 64.01 8.63 1.66
C LEU A 455 65.15 8.77 0.64
N SER A 456 65.10 9.82 -0.19
CA SER A 456 66.16 10.13 -1.15
C SER A 456 67.53 10.28 -0.47
N GLN A 457 67.59 10.99 0.67
CA GLN A 457 68.83 11.13 1.45
C GLN A 457 69.30 9.79 2.04
N ASN A 458 68.39 8.98 2.56
CA ASN A 458 68.72 7.68 3.14
C ASN A 458 69.24 6.70 2.08
N TYR A 459 68.63 6.66 0.89
CA TYR A 459 69.13 5.86 -0.22
C TYR A 459 70.48 6.36 -0.72
N THR A 460 70.65 7.68 -0.91
CA THR A 460 71.95 8.26 -1.28
C THR A 460 73.05 7.90 -0.27
N GLY A 461 72.74 7.95 1.03
CA GLY A 461 73.65 7.53 2.09
C GLY A 461 73.98 6.03 2.01
N LEU A 462 72.98 5.18 1.74
CA LEU A 462 73.18 3.75 1.52
C LEU A 462 74.08 3.49 0.30
N THR A 463 73.87 4.17 -0.82
CA THR A 463 74.74 4.10 -2.01
C THR A 463 76.20 4.44 -1.68
N SER A 464 76.43 5.51 -0.90
CA SER A 464 77.77 5.88 -0.44
C SER A 464 78.40 4.80 0.44
N ASP A 465 77.63 4.25 1.38
CA ASP A 465 78.10 3.18 2.27
C ASP A 465 78.45 1.90 1.48
N ILE A 466 77.64 1.55 0.47
CA ILE A 466 77.88 0.42 -0.42
C ILE A 466 79.17 0.62 -1.22
N ASN A 467 79.37 1.80 -1.82
CA ASN A 467 80.57 2.09 -2.60
C ASN A 467 81.84 2.06 -1.74
N ALA A 468 81.76 2.55 -0.50
CA ALA A 468 82.87 2.45 0.46
C ALA A 468 83.17 0.98 0.83
N PHE A 469 82.13 0.17 1.02
CA PHE A 469 82.26 -1.27 1.26
C PHE A 469 82.97 -1.97 0.09
N ILE A 470 82.54 -1.72 -1.15
CA ILE A 470 83.18 -2.26 -2.37
C ILE A 470 84.67 -1.88 -2.42
N ALA A 471 85.01 -0.63 -2.13
CA ALA A 471 86.41 -0.17 -2.17
C ALA A 471 87.30 -0.76 -1.06
N SER A 472 86.69 -1.26 0.02
CA SER A 472 87.38 -1.88 1.16
C SER A 472 87.50 -3.41 1.09
N THR A 473 86.80 -4.00 0.13
CA THR A 473 86.78 -5.43 -0.19
C THR A 473 87.80 -5.70 -1.30
#